data_AF-D8K8W3-F1
#
_entry.id   AF-D8K8W3-F1
#
_cell.length_a   1.000
_cell.length_b   1.000
_cell.length_c   1.000
_cell.angle_alpha   90.00
_cell.angle_beta   90.00
_cell.angle_gamma   90.00
#
_symmetry.space_group_name_H-M   'P 1'
#
loop_
_entity.id
_entity.type
_entity.pdbx_description
1 polymer ?
#
loop_
_entity_poly.entity_id
_entity_poly.type
_entity_poly.pdbx_seq_one_letter_code
_entity_poly.pdbx_strand_id
1 'polypeptide(L)'
;MSIVGILIWTLAMVGAVVYAQYRIPFHATNTTQSWVVRLMLVVVGVGVGFVSVSRYQGSASMPPVLAFLNGFGAAHVPAAFILWMKGRDSVP
;
A
#
# COMPACT_ATOMS: atom_id res chain seq x y z
N MET A 1 13.18 15.55 -6.09
CA MET A 1 12.01 15.88 -5.23
C MET A 1 12.54 16.39 -3.90
N SER A 2 11.94 17.41 -3.31
CA SER A 2 12.31 17.85 -1.95
C SER A 2 11.90 16.80 -0.92
N ILE A 3 12.53 16.81 0.27
CA ILE A 3 12.17 15.90 1.36
C ILE A 3 10.69 16.04 1.76
N VAL A 4 10.15 17.27 1.71
CA VAL A 4 8.72 17.55 1.94
C VAL A 4 7.85 16.83 0.92
N GLY A 5 8.24 16.87 -0.36
CA GLY A 5 7.53 16.14 -1.42
C GLY A 5 7.54 14.63 -1.21
N ILE A 6 8.67 14.07 -0.75
CA ILE A 6 8.78 12.63 -0.43
C ILE A 6 7.86 12.28 0.74
N LEU A 7 7.79 13.12 1.78
CA LEU A 7 6.93 12.88 2.93
C LEU A 7 5.44 12.90 2.55
N ILE A 8 5.00 13.90 1.77
CA ILE A 8 3.62 13.98 1.28
C ILE A 8 3.27 12.74 0.45
N TRP A 9 4.17 12.35 -0.46
CA TRP A 9 3.98 11.16 -1.29
C TRP A 9 3.92 9.88 -0.46
N THR A 10 4.80 9.75 0.54
CA THR A 10 4.81 8.61 1.47
C THR A 10 3.51 8.55 2.26
N LEU A 11 2.97 9.68 2.69
CA LEU A 11 1.70 9.74 3.40
C LEU A 11 0.55 9.22 2.52
N ALA A 12 0.52 9.58 1.23
CA ALA A 12 -0.46 9.03 0.29
C ALA A 12 -0.31 7.51 0.12
N MET A 13 0.92 7.01 0.02
CA MET A 13 1.20 5.57 -0.07
C MET A 13 0.76 4.81 1.19
N VAL A 14 1.02 5.35 2.38
CA VAL A 14 0.52 4.79 3.65
C VAL A 14 -1.01 4.84 3.70
N GLY A 15 -1.62 5.93 3.24
CA GLY A 15 -3.07 6.03 3.12
C GLY A 15 -3.67 4.93 2.25
N ALA A 16 -3.05 4.60 1.12
CA ALA A 16 -3.49 3.51 0.25
C ALA A 16 -3.43 2.15 0.95
N VAL A 17 -2.37 1.88 1.73
CA VAL A 17 -2.27 0.66 2.56
C VAL A 17 -3.43 0.60 3.53
N VAL A 18 -3.62 1.65 4.34
CA VAL A 18 -4.64 1.68 5.38
C VAL A 18 -6.02 1.48 4.75
N TYR A 19 -6.30 2.18 3.65
CA TYR A 19 -7.56 2.06 2.93
C TYR A 19 -7.81 0.64 2.43
N ALA A 20 -6.84 0.03 1.74
CA ALA A 20 -6.97 -1.33 1.23
C ALA A 20 -7.19 -2.32 2.39
N GLN A 21 -6.34 -2.28 3.42
CA GLN A 21 -6.41 -3.18 4.57
C GLN A 21 -7.70 -3.03 5.40
N TYR A 22 -8.26 -1.82 5.44
CA TYR A 22 -9.55 -1.54 6.07
C TYR A 22 -10.74 -1.99 5.22
N ARG A 23 -10.67 -1.85 3.89
CA ARG A 23 -11.81 -2.14 2.98
C ARG A 23 -11.96 -3.61 2.58
N ILE A 24 -10.89 -4.41 2.67
CA ILE A 24 -10.94 -5.86 2.38
C ILE A 24 -12.07 -6.61 3.11
N PRO A 25 -12.27 -6.50 4.44
CA PRO A 25 -13.33 -7.24 5.13
C PRO A 25 -14.75 -6.92 4.66
N PHE A 26 -15.00 -5.71 4.17
CA PHE A 26 -16.31 -5.31 3.66
C PHE A 26 -16.67 -5.97 2.31
N HIS A 27 -15.70 -6.56 1.62
CA HIS A 27 -15.90 -7.18 0.30
C HIS A 27 -15.55 -8.66 0.26
N ALA A 28 -15.23 -9.26 1.42
CA ALA A 28 -14.93 -10.68 1.56
C ALA A 28 -16.17 -11.46 1.99
N THR A 29 -16.34 -12.67 1.47
CA THR A 29 -17.51 -13.51 1.78
C THR A 29 -17.46 -14.09 3.20
N ASN A 30 -16.25 -14.30 3.73
CA ASN A 30 -16.04 -14.78 5.10
C ASN A 30 -14.72 -14.24 5.71
N THR A 31 -14.61 -14.35 7.03
CA THR A 31 -13.47 -13.83 7.80
C THR A 31 -12.14 -14.46 7.38
N THR A 32 -12.11 -15.76 7.05
CA THR A 32 -10.91 -16.47 6.61
C THR A 32 -10.38 -15.91 5.29
N GLN A 33 -11.25 -15.70 4.31
CA GLN A 33 -10.89 -15.11 3.01
C GLN A 33 -10.34 -13.69 3.18
N SER A 34 -10.94 -12.89 4.08
CA SER A 34 -10.44 -11.56 4.42
C SER A 34 -9.00 -11.62 4.93
N TRP A 35 -8.71 -12.51 5.88
CA TRP A 35 -7.37 -12.68 6.42
C TRP A 35 -6.36 -13.15 5.38
N VAL A 36 -6.72 -14.11 4.54
CA VAL A 36 -5.84 -14.61 3.46
C VAL A 36 -5.46 -13.46 2.52
N VAL A 37 -6.43 -12.67 2.06
CA VAL A 37 -6.16 -11.54 1.15
C VAL A 37 -5.31 -10.47 1.83
N ARG A 38 -5.61 -10.12 3.09
CA ARG A 38 -4.82 -9.15 3.87
C ARG A 38 -3.36 -9.59 3.99
N LEU A 39 -3.14 -10.85 4.36
CA LEU A 39 -1.79 -11.42 4.51
C LEU A 39 -1.05 -11.47 3.18
N MET A 40 -1.69 -11.94 2.10
CA MET A 40 -1.07 -11.96 0.77
C MET A 40 -0.63 -10.56 0.34
N LEU A 41 -1.49 -9.55 0.54
CA LEU A 41 -1.18 -8.17 0.17
C LEU A 41 -0.04 -7.60 1.02
N VAL A 42 0.00 -7.91 2.32
CA VAL A 42 1.14 -7.54 3.19
C VAL A 42 2.43 -8.21 2.71
N VAL A 43 2.41 -9.51 2.44
CA VAL A 43 3.62 -10.25 2.02
C VAL A 43 4.17 -9.69 0.70
N VAL A 44 3.30 -9.48 -0.29
CA VAL A 44 3.69 -8.87 -1.56
C VAL A 44 4.21 -7.44 -1.33
N GLY A 45 3.51 -6.65 -0.52
CA GLY A 45 3.94 -5.30 -0.17
C GLY A 45 5.31 -5.26 0.49
N VAL A 46 5.58 -6.17 1.44
CA VAL A 46 6.88 -6.28 2.11
C VAL A 46 7.98 -6.59 1.09
N GLY A 47 7.73 -7.54 0.17
CA GLY A 47 8.65 -7.86 -0.92
C GLY A 47 8.98 -6.64 -1.79
N VAL A 48 7.95 -5.92 -2.25
CA VAL A 48 8.13 -4.70 -3.05
C VAL A 48 8.84 -3.59 -2.25
N GLY A 49 8.53 -3.45 -0.96
CA GLY A 49 9.21 -2.52 -0.05
C GLY A 49 10.72 -2.80 0.03
N PHE A 50 11.13 -4.05 0.22
CA PHE A 50 12.55 -4.42 0.24
C PHE A 50 13.25 -4.22 -1.11
N VAL A 51 12.58 -4.52 -2.22
CA VAL A 51 13.09 -4.22 -3.56
C VAL A 51 13.28 -2.70 -3.72
N SER A 52 12.33 -1.89 -3.26
CA SER A 52 12.42 -0.43 -3.30
C SER A 52 13.62 0.09 -2.49
N VAL A 53 13.82 -0.40 -1.25
CA VAL A 53 15.01 -0.07 -0.46
C VAL A 53 16.27 -0.38 -1.24
N SER A 54 16.40 -1.59 -1.77
CA SER A 54 17.58 -2.03 -2.53
C SER A 54 17.84 -1.17 -3.77
N ARG A 55 16.78 -0.66 -4.42
CA ARG A 55 16.89 0.21 -5.60
C ARG A 55 17.31 1.64 -5.27
N TYR A 56 16.97 2.13 -4.08
CA TYR A 56 17.30 3.50 -3.64
C TYR A 56 18.46 3.54 -2.63
N GLN A 57 19.13 2.42 -2.36
CA GLN A 57 20.35 2.37 -1.56
C GLN A 57 21.40 3.33 -2.12
N GLY A 58 22.00 4.15 -1.25
CA GLY A 58 23.00 5.15 -1.62
C GLY A 58 22.43 6.48 -2.14
N SER A 59 21.12 6.61 -2.32
CA SER A 59 20.51 7.92 -2.59
C SER A 59 20.55 8.80 -1.35
N ALA A 60 21.33 9.89 -1.40
CA ALA A 60 21.40 10.89 -0.31
C ALA A 60 20.03 11.55 0.00
N SER A 61 19.08 11.46 -0.93
CA SER A 61 17.77 12.11 -0.83
C SER A 61 16.64 11.19 -0.34
N MET A 62 16.88 9.87 -0.25
CA MET A 62 15.83 8.89 0.03
C MET A 62 16.22 8.00 1.24
N PRO A 63 15.78 8.34 2.45
CA PRO A 63 15.95 7.48 3.63
C PRO A 63 15.39 6.07 3.38
N PRO A 64 16.06 4.99 3.85
CA PRO A 64 15.63 3.61 3.61
C PRO A 64 14.19 3.34 4.06
N VAL A 65 13.77 3.91 5.19
CA VAL A 65 12.39 3.76 5.69
C VAL A 65 11.38 4.35 4.72
N LEU A 66 11.66 5.54 4.14
CA LEU A 66 10.77 6.16 3.16
C LEU A 66 10.78 5.37 1.84
N ALA A 67 11.92 4.83 1.42
CA ALA A 67 11.98 3.94 0.26
C ALA A 67 11.13 2.69 0.47
N PHE A 68 11.20 2.07 1.65
CA PHE A 68 10.38 0.93 2.02
C PHE A 68 8.88 1.28 1.99
N LEU A 69 8.47 2.34 2.69
CA LEU A 69 7.07 2.74 2.78
C LEU A 69 6.47 3.08 1.41
N ASN A 70 7.25 3.71 0.53
CA ASN A 70 6.80 3.99 -0.84
C ASN A 70 6.64 2.73 -1.67
N GLY A 71 7.59 1.80 -1.63
CA GLY A 71 7.46 0.51 -2.33
C GLY A 71 6.30 -0.33 -1.78
N PHE A 72 6.22 -0.41 -0.46
CA PHE A 72 5.16 -1.13 0.26
C PHE A 72 3.78 -0.57 -0.08
N GLY A 73 3.60 0.75 -0.01
CA GLY A 73 2.32 1.37 -0.32
C GLY A 73 1.98 1.33 -1.81
N ALA A 74 2.96 1.46 -2.71
CA ALA A 74 2.74 1.32 -4.16
C ALA A 74 2.13 -0.05 -4.53
N ALA A 75 2.57 -1.13 -3.85
CA ALA A 75 1.98 -2.46 -4.05
C ALA A 75 0.51 -2.55 -3.61
N HIS A 76 0.06 -1.67 -2.72
CA HIS A 76 -1.33 -1.62 -2.24
C HIS A 76 -2.21 -0.69 -3.08
N VAL A 77 -1.65 0.19 -3.92
CA VAL A 77 -2.42 1.16 -4.71
C VAL A 77 -3.45 0.50 -5.64
N PRO A 78 -3.13 -0.55 -6.42
CA PRO A 78 -4.12 -1.20 -7.28
C PRO A 78 -5.29 -1.79 -6.48
N ALA A 79 -4.99 -2.43 -5.35
CA ALA A 79 -6.01 -2.99 -4.46
C ALA A 79 -6.90 -1.88 -3.85
N ALA A 80 -6.29 -0.78 -3.39
CA ALA A 80 -7.02 0.38 -2.88
C ALA A 80 -7.96 0.96 -3.94
N PHE A 81 -7.49 1.10 -5.18
CA PHE A 81 -8.30 1.62 -6.29
C PHE A 81 -9.48 0.71 -6.63
N ILE A 82 -9.26 -0.60 -6.75
CA ILE A 82 -10.32 -1.58 -7.02
C ILE A 82 -11.38 -1.56 -5.92
N LEU A 83 -10.96 -1.55 -4.64
CA LEU A 83 -11.87 -1.51 -3.49
C LEU A 83 -12.64 -0.19 -3.40
N TRP A 84 -12.05 0.90 -3.87
CA TRP A 84 -12.72 2.19 -3.94
C TRP A 84 -13.79 2.22 -5.03
N MET A 85 -13.48 1.71 -6.23
CA MET A 85 -14.46 1.55 -7.30
C MET A 85 -15.64 0.70 -6.85
N LYS A 86 -15.37 -0.48 -6.32
CA LYS A 86 -16.41 -1.42 -5.86
C LYS A 86 -17.30 -0.82 -4.76
N GLY A 87 -16.73 0.06 -3.93
CA GLY A 87 -17.48 0.81 -2.93
C GLY A 87 -18.54 1.76 -3.49
N ARG A 88 -18.34 2.27 -4.70
CA ARG A 88 -19.29 3.18 -5.37
C ARG A 88 -20.42 2.41 -6.05
N ASP A 89 -20.15 1.21 -6.56
CA ASP A 89 -21.14 0.37 -7.24
C ASP A 89 -22.16 -0.25 -6.28
N SER A 90 -21.86 -0.24 -4.96
CA SER A 90 -22.75 -0.75 -3.89
C SER A 90 -23.65 0.32 -3.27
N VAL A 91 -23.72 1.53 -3.84
CA VAL A 91 -24.68 2.57 -3.42
C VAL A 91 -25.96 2.41 -4.25
N PRO A 92 -27.14 2.13 -3.64
CA PRO A 92 -28.41 2.04 -4.35
C PRO A 92 -28.84 3.37 -4.98
#